data_AF-A0A829YKX4-F1
#
_entry.id   AF-A0A829YKX4-F1
#
_cell.length_a   1.000
_cell.length_b   1.000
_cell.length_c   1.000
_cell.angle_alpha   90.00
_cell.angle_beta   90.00
_cell.angle_gamma   90.00
#
_symmetry.space_group_name_H-M   'P 1'
#
loop_
_entity.id
_entity.type
_entity.pdbx_description
1 polymer ?
#
loop_
_entity_poly.entity_id
_entity_poly.type
_entity_poly.pdbx_seq_one_letter_code
_entity_poly.pdbx_strand_id
1 'polypeptide(L)'
;MTSKFILVDHSMRDLGGHYYTYASCVLPAAERAGLQPVLAMHREFRDLAALPPSWQSHAIFRNKSYSQRYIETGAGNGAFGGWWSRTRNKWRARERQRIAASFAEDCATLWRKVALEEGDHVFFASASEIDLEGLTMFLEDAPAEYRRVHWHLQFHLGIFEGRDPDYAEQRPRREFMREIFRHALARAPDHHIHLYCTTRELSAQYEYLDVAPFHTLPYPVHPLFLLPTPPKSSNDSVRIACLGHSRREKGYRELPIVVRKLWNEYLSKGRAQLVMQTRRRDLMRALDSTVNDLGPHSATPPIVYAPFPLDLERYAELVRSSDIGLLLYDSTRYYSRCSGVLLEMLSAGVPVIVPGGCWLSEQIHTENQRHLRDIAAHGTPLKQIGSDSLVWQSGASANGSPVSFTNVPASCEFDLVADARSLLLRLQWLKPSTHGTYAHLELEQLDAQGKQLSTFAAILGPGSDPSAVYSLFHLHENARRARFQWRNAWDNGVITVDGVECRLFSEHFPAGSVGLTAANMDQSGELLGDVLLHMDHYRQRSGAFAARCAEYFNADQIVARLMAAESAALAAAAPPVRSAGAGER
;
A
#
# COMPACT_ATOMS: atom_id res chain seq x y z
N MET A 1 10.31 -19.07 33.61
CA MET A 1 9.95 -19.84 32.40
C MET A 1 10.18 -18.93 31.20
N THR A 2 10.41 -19.47 30.01
CA THR A 2 10.58 -18.66 28.79
C THR A 2 9.20 -18.22 28.31
N SER A 3 8.95 -16.92 28.18
CA SER A 3 7.68 -16.41 27.65
C SER A 3 7.43 -16.92 26.23
N LYS A 4 6.17 -17.15 25.89
CA LYS A 4 5.75 -17.67 24.58
C LYS A 4 5.32 -16.52 23.68
N PHE A 5 5.59 -16.67 22.39
CA PHE A 5 5.02 -15.85 21.32
C PHE A 5 4.09 -16.72 20.47
N ILE A 6 2.79 -16.54 20.65
CA ILE A 6 1.75 -17.32 19.97
C ILE A 6 1.24 -16.51 18.78
N LEU A 7 1.67 -16.88 17.57
CA LEU A 7 1.13 -16.32 16.33
C LEU A 7 -0.12 -17.10 15.91
N VAL A 8 -1.24 -16.40 15.78
CA VAL A 8 -2.51 -16.94 15.30
C VAL A 8 -2.79 -16.38 13.90
N ASP A 9 -2.75 -17.25 12.89
CA ASP A 9 -3.25 -16.95 11.54
C ASP A 9 -4.24 -18.04 11.09
N HIS A 10 -5.49 -17.83 11.45
CA HIS A 10 -6.58 -18.75 11.13
C HIS A 10 -7.02 -18.68 9.66
N SER A 11 -6.36 -17.90 8.80
CA SER A 11 -6.56 -17.94 7.34
C SER A 11 -5.55 -18.84 6.62
N MET A 12 -4.46 -19.22 7.29
CA MET A 12 -3.40 -20.08 6.76
C MET A 12 -3.85 -21.54 6.62
N ARG A 13 -3.80 -22.09 5.39
CA ARG A 13 -4.28 -23.45 5.04
C ARG A 13 -3.28 -24.34 4.30
N ASP A 14 -2.17 -23.75 3.88
CA ASP A 14 -1.08 -24.39 3.19
C ASP A 14 0.16 -23.49 3.36
N LEU A 15 1.32 -23.96 2.89
CA LEU A 15 2.56 -23.17 2.87
C LEU A 15 2.57 -22.09 1.79
N GLY A 16 1.47 -21.92 1.04
CA GLY A 16 1.36 -21.01 -0.08
C GLY A 16 0.86 -19.62 0.32
N GLY A 17 1.45 -18.60 -0.30
CA GLY A 17 0.98 -17.23 -0.22
C GLY A 17 1.32 -16.51 1.08
N HIS A 18 0.75 -15.32 1.24
CA HIS A 18 1.24 -14.33 2.20
C HIS A 18 1.08 -14.71 3.68
N TYR A 19 0.14 -15.59 4.06
CA TYR A 19 -0.06 -15.97 5.47
C TYR A 19 1.13 -16.76 6.03
N TYR A 20 1.58 -17.78 5.29
CA TYR A 20 2.75 -18.56 5.71
C TYR A 20 4.03 -17.71 5.67
N THR A 21 4.21 -16.91 4.62
CA THR A 21 5.35 -15.98 4.52
C THR A 21 5.43 -15.03 5.73
N TYR A 22 4.29 -14.55 6.22
CA TYR A 22 4.26 -13.70 7.40
C TYR A 22 4.73 -14.45 8.65
N ALA A 23 4.17 -15.65 8.90
CA ALA A 23 4.57 -16.51 10.02
C ALA A 23 6.06 -16.89 9.96
N SER A 24 6.58 -17.22 8.77
CA SER A 24 7.99 -17.56 8.56
C SER A 24 8.95 -16.38 8.74
N CYS A 25 8.45 -15.14 8.74
CA CYS A 25 9.23 -13.98 9.13
C CYS A 25 9.18 -13.73 10.65
N VAL A 26 7.98 -13.73 11.23
CA VAL A 26 7.76 -13.26 12.60
C VAL A 26 8.16 -14.29 13.67
N LEU A 27 7.88 -15.58 13.48
CA LEU A 27 8.22 -16.59 14.48
C LEU A 27 9.73 -16.74 14.69
N PRO A 28 10.58 -16.75 13.64
CA PRO A 28 12.03 -16.73 13.84
C PRO A 28 12.54 -15.45 14.51
N ALA A 29 11.88 -14.30 14.28
CA ALA A 29 12.22 -13.06 14.97
C ALA A 29 11.86 -13.14 16.47
N ALA A 30 10.73 -13.76 16.82
CA ALA A 30 10.36 -14.02 18.21
C ALA A 30 11.35 -14.96 18.90
N GLU A 31 11.80 -16.01 18.21
CA GLU A 31 12.83 -16.93 18.72
C GLU A 31 14.16 -16.22 18.99
N ARG A 32 14.60 -15.33 18.07
CA ARG A 32 15.79 -14.48 18.29
C ARG A 32 15.63 -13.52 19.47
N ALA A 33 14.40 -13.08 19.76
CA ALA A 33 14.07 -12.27 20.92
C ALA A 33 13.97 -13.10 22.23
N GLY A 34 14.25 -14.40 22.18
CA GLY A 34 14.23 -15.28 23.35
C GLY A 34 12.85 -15.80 23.73
N LEU A 35 11.84 -15.69 22.84
CA LEU A 35 10.49 -16.18 23.07
C LEU A 35 10.31 -17.57 22.45
N GLN A 36 9.49 -18.42 23.07
CA GLN A 36 9.14 -19.72 22.49
C GLN A 36 8.05 -19.54 21.40
N PRO A 37 8.33 -19.90 20.13
CA PRO A 37 7.37 -19.74 19.05
C PRO A 37 6.26 -20.80 19.09
N VAL A 38 5.01 -20.34 19.02
CA VAL A 38 3.82 -21.18 18.87
C VAL A 38 3.03 -20.69 17.67
N LEU A 39 2.61 -21.59 16.79
CA LEU A 39 1.83 -21.27 15.59
C LEU A 39 0.44 -21.91 15.68
N ALA A 40 -0.62 -21.12 15.64
CA ALA A 40 -1.98 -21.60 15.52
C ALA A 40 -2.62 -21.18 14.20
N MET A 41 -3.26 -22.13 13.53
CA MET A 41 -3.72 -21.98 12.14
C MET A 41 -5.08 -22.61 11.88
N HIS A 42 -5.57 -22.50 10.64
CA HIS A 42 -6.83 -23.12 10.23
C HIS A 42 -6.75 -24.66 10.35
N ARG A 43 -7.82 -25.30 10.81
CA ARG A 43 -7.92 -26.77 10.96
C ARG A 43 -7.77 -27.58 9.66
N GLU A 44 -7.75 -26.91 8.52
CA GLU A 44 -7.62 -27.54 7.19
C GLU A 44 -6.22 -27.33 6.63
N PHE A 45 -5.25 -26.95 7.47
CA PHE A 45 -3.84 -26.86 7.11
C PHE A 45 -3.28 -28.24 6.76
N ARG A 46 -2.65 -28.36 5.59
CA ARG A 46 -2.30 -29.67 4.99
C ARG A 46 -0.85 -30.10 5.25
N ASP A 47 0.03 -29.15 5.55
CA ASP A 47 1.48 -29.33 5.45
C ASP A 47 2.19 -29.31 6.81
N LEU A 48 1.55 -29.83 7.88
CA LEU A 48 2.07 -29.75 9.25
C LEU A 48 3.49 -30.30 9.39
N ALA A 49 3.82 -31.38 8.68
CA ALA A 49 5.13 -32.03 8.73
C ALA A 49 6.28 -31.18 8.12
N ALA A 50 5.95 -30.15 7.33
CA ALA A 50 6.92 -29.26 6.70
C ALA A 50 7.16 -27.98 7.51
N LEU A 51 6.44 -27.77 8.62
CA LEU A 51 6.70 -26.66 9.53
C LEU A 51 8.00 -26.92 10.32
N PRO A 52 8.75 -25.86 10.70
CA PRO A 52 9.94 -26.00 11.53
C PRO A 52 9.66 -26.78 12.82
N PRO A 53 10.49 -27.76 13.18
CA PRO A 53 10.28 -28.59 14.36
C PRO A 53 10.44 -27.82 15.68
N SER A 54 11.07 -26.63 15.66
CA SER A 54 11.14 -25.74 16.82
C SER A 54 9.81 -25.06 17.15
N TRP A 55 8.83 -25.06 16.23
CA TRP A 55 7.55 -24.41 16.44
C TRP A 55 6.51 -25.36 17.02
N GLN A 56 5.89 -24.98 18.13
CA GLN A 56 4.71 -25.68 18.62
C GLN A 56 3.50 -25.32 17.72
N SER A 57 3.05 -26.26 16.88
CA SER A 57 2.08 -25.98 15.82
C SER A 57 0.71 -26.62 16.07
N HIS A 58 -0.37 -25.84 15.88
CA HIS A 58 -1.75 -26.26 16.17
C HIS A 58 -2.75 -25.85 15.07
N ALA A 59 -3.35 -26.83 14.39
CA ALA A 59 -4.43 -26.59 13.42
C ALA A 59 -5.81 -26.68 14.13
N ILE A 60 -6.38 -25.54 14.50
CA ILE A 60 -7.57 -25.49 15.40
C ILE A 60 -8.73 -24.73 14.77
N PHE A 61 -8.47 -23.55 14.20
CA PHE A 61 -9.53 -22.61 13.87
C PHE A 61 -10.40 -23.09 12.70
N ARG A 62 -11.72 -22.95 12.84
CA ARG A 62 -12.73 -23.42 11.87
C ARG A 62 -13.00 -22.43 10.74
N ASN A 63 -12.95 -21.14 11.05
CA ASN A 63 -13.30 -20.06 10.14
C ASN A 63 -12.04 -19.31 9.70
N LYS A 64 -12.13 -18.53 8.62
CA LYS A 64 -11.07 -17.62 8.14
C LYS A 64 -11.41 -16.18 8.53
N SER A 65 -10.41 -15.33 8.69
CA SER A 65 -10.62 -13.90 9.02
C SER A 65 -11.23 -13.13 7.84
N TYR A 66 -10.92 -13.55 6.60
CA TYR A 66 -11.44 -12.91 5.40
C TYR A 66 -12.45 -13.80 4.68
N SER A 67 -13.70 -13.39 4.75
CA SER A 67 -14.84 -13.92 3.99
C SER A 67 -15.72 -12.74 3.55
N GLN A 68 -16.59 -12.96 2.56
CA GLN A 68 -17.59 -11.95 2.15
C GLN A 68 -18.55 -11.52 3.28
N ARG A 69 -18.44 -12.12 4.47
CA ARG A 69 -19.29 -11.91 5.64
C ARG A 69 -18.72 -10.87 6.62
N TYR A 70 -17.44 -10.52 6.49
CA TYR A 70 -16.78 -9.47 7.27
C TYR A 70 -16.88 -8.17 6.49
N ILE A 71 -17.19 -7.07 7.20
CA ILE A 71 -17.33 -5.67 6.71
C ILE A 71 -17.81 -5.58 5.25
N GLU A 72 -19.10 -5.31 5.03
CA GLU A 72 -19.74 -5.21 3.71
C GLU A 72 -18.81 -4.69 2.60
N THR A 73 -18.16 -5.60 1.87
CA THR A 73 -17.36 -5.26 0.68
C THR A 73 -18.26 -4.96 -0.53
N GLY A 74 -19.51 -4.56 -0.28
CA GLY A 74 -20.50 -4.22 -1.29
C GLY A 74 -20.69 -2.71 -1.32
N ALA A 75 -19.86 -1.99 -2.08
CA ALA A 75 -20.36 -1.45 -3.34
C ALA A 75 -21.70 -2.08 -3.81
N GLY A 76 -22.80 -1.35 -3.60
CA GLY A 76 -24.06 -1.55 -4.29
C GLY A 76 -25.12 -2.36 -3.53
N ASN A 77 -25.87 -1.69 -2.65
CA ASN A 77 -27.29 -2.00 -2.53
C ASN A 77 -28.06 -0.84 -3.15
N GLY A 78 -28.42 -1.01 -4.41
CA GLY A 78 -29.56 -0.31 -4.99
C GLY A 78 -30.80 -0.53 -4.14
N ALA A 79 -31.73 0.41 -4.27
CA ALA A 79 -32.98 0.55 -3.54
C ALA A 79 -33.90 -0.70 -3.58
N PHE A 80 -33.54 -1.77 -2.86
CA PHE A 80 -34.46 -2.87 -2.55
C PHE A 80 -35.11 -2.63 -1.18
N GLY A 81 -36.44 -2.75 -1.16
CA GLY A 81 -37.34 -2.23 -0.12
C GLY A 81 -37.04 -2.65 1.33
N GLY A 82 -37.32 -1.71 2.25
CA GLY A 82 -36.93 -1.74 3.67
C GLY A 82 -37.48 -2.87 4.55
N TRP A 83 -38.32 -3.77 4.03
CA TRP A 83 -38.76 -4.96 4.77
C TRP A 83 -37.76 -6.12 4.65
N TRP A 84 -37.20 -6.35 3.46
CA TRP A 84 -36.17 -7.38 3.22
C TRP A 84 -34.83 -7.04 3.86
N SER A 85 -34.54 -5.75 4.07
CA SER A 85 -33.32 -5.32 4.76
C SER A 85 -33.34 -5.68 6.26
N ARG A 86 -34.49 -5.56 6.94
CA ARG A 86 -34.60 -5.86 8.38
C ARG A 86 -34.43 -7.34 8.70
N THR A 87 -35.05 -8.23 7.92
CA THR A 87 -34.91 -9.69 8.10
C THR A 87 -33.50 -10.18 7.75
N ARG A 88 -32.92 -9.65 6.66
CA ARG A 88 -31.52 -9.90 6.29
C ARG A 88 -30.54 -9.43 7.35
N ASN A 89 -30.78 -8.29 7.99
CA ASN A 89 -29.95 -7.78 9.08
C ASN A 89 -30.02 -8.67 10.33
N LYS A 90 -31.19 -9.17 10.73
CA LYS A 90 -31.32 -10.11 11.86
C LYS A 90 -30.62 -11.44 11.60
N TRP A 91 -30.76 -12.00 10.39
CA TRP A 91 -30.08 -13.24 10.03
C TRP A 91 -28.55 -13.07 10.03
N ARG A 92 -28.06 -11.96 9.45
CA ARG A 92 -26.64 -11.60 9.47
C ARG A 92 -26.11 -11.42 10.89
N ALA A 93 -26.84 -10.73 11.77
CA ALA A 93 -26.44 -10.55 13.17
C ALA A 93 -26.28 -11.90 13.89
N ARG A 94 -27.25 -12.83 13.70
CA ARG A 94 -27.15 -14.19 14.25
C ARG A 94 -25.97 -14.97 13.66
N GLU A 95 -25.74 -14.86 12.36
CA GLU A 95 -24.60 -15.52 11.73
C GLU A 95 -23.27 -14.98 12.26
N ARG A 96 -23.12 -13.65 12.40
CA ARG A 96 -21.95 -13.02 13.01
C ARG A 96 -21.72 -13.52 14.43
N GLN A 97 -22.77 -13.52 15.26
CA GLN A 97 -22.70 -14.03 16.63
C GLN A 97 -22.27 -15.51 16.67
N ARG A 98 -22.79 -16.34 15.76
CA ARG A 98 -22.37 -17.75 15.65
C ARG A 98 -20.90 -17.89 15.26
N ILE A 99 -20.39 -17.05 14.36
CA ILE A 99 -18.97 -17.05 13.96
C ILE A 99 -18.10 -16.59 15.13
N ALA A 100 -18.47 -15.52 15.84
CA ALA A 100 -17.78 -15.04 17.04
C ALA A 100 -17.73 -16.12 18.14
N ALA A 101 -18.87 -16.76 18.44
CA ALA A 101 -18.94 -17.87 19.40
C ALA A 101 -18.06 -19.06 18.98
N SER A 102 -18.08 -19.42 17.69
CA SER A 102 -17.19 -20.45 17.15
C SER A 102 -15.72 -20.07 17.29
N PHE A 103 -15.37 -18.79 17.14
CA PHE A 103 -14.00 -18.31 17.35
C PHE A 103 -13.59 -18.37 18.82
N ALA A 104 -14.49 -18.02 19.74
CA ALA A 104 -14.28 -18.14 21.19
C ALA A 104 -14.01 -19.59 21.62
N GLU A 105 -14.81 -20.54 21.12
CA GLU A 105 -14.62 -21.98 21.33
C GLU A 105 -13.28 -22.50 20.77
N ASP A 106 -12.84 -21.97 19.61
CA ASP A 106 -11.54 -22.32 19.01
C ASP A 106 -10.39 -21.79 19.87
N CYS A 107 -10.50 -20.57 20.40
CA CYS A 107 -9.57 -20.01 21.39
C CYS A 107 -9.50 -20.90 22.64
N ALA A 108 -10.63 -21.22 23.27
CA ALA A 108 -10.67 -22.11 24.43
C ALA A 108 -10.05 -23.51 24.15
N THR A 109 -10.16 -24.00 22.91
CA THR A 109 -9.53 -25.25 22.50
C THR A 109 -8.01 -25.12 22.36
N LEU A 110 -7.51 -24.01 21.83
CA LEU A 110 -6.08 -23.74 21.75
C LEU A 110 -5.45 -23.62 23.14
N TRP A 111 -6.08 -22.88 24.05
CA TRP A 111 -5.51 -22.60 25.37
C TRP A 111 -5.58 -23.80 26.33
N ARG A 112 -6.41 -24.81 26.05
CA ARG A 112 -6.30 -26.12 26.71
C ARG A 112 -5.06 -26.91 26.28
N LYS A 113 -4.48 -26.60 25.12
CA LYS A 113 -3.29 -27.26 24.57
C LYS A 113 -2.00 -26.46 24.80
N VAL A 114 -2.13 -25.15 25.00
CA VAL A 114 -1.04 -24.21 25.24
C VAL A 114 -1.40 -23.43 26.49
N ALA A 115 -0.81 -23.80 27.62
CA ALA A 115 -0.99 -23.08 28.87
C ALA A 115 -0.41 -21.68 28.72
N LEU A 116 -1.22 -20.64 28.96
CA LEU A 116 -0.76 -19.26 28.92
C LEU A 116 -0.22 -18.85 30.29
N GLU A 117 0.85 -18.07 30.28
CA GLU A 117 1.55 -17.55 31.46
C GLU A 117 1.63 -16.03 31.40
N GLU A 118 1.94 -15.41 32.54
CA GLU A 118 2.22 -13.98 32.63
C GLU A 118 3.37 -13.59 31.69
N GLY A 119 3.16 -12.54 30.90
CA GLY A 119 4.15 -12.06 29.91
C GLY A 119 4.12 -12.80 28.57
N ASP A 120 3.22 -13.77 28.36
CA ASP A 120 3.02 -14.33 27.02
C ASP A 120 2.39 -13.30 26.06
N HIS A 121 2.79 -13.39 24.79
CA HIS A 121 2.26 -12.56 23.71
C HIS A 121 1.44 -13.41 22.74
N VAL A 122 0.15 -13.09 22.58
CA VAL A 122 -0.74 -13.71 21.58
C VAL A 122 -0.97 -12.72 20.45
N PHE A 123 -0.50 -13.03 19.26
CA PHE A 123 -0.57 -12.17 18.08
C PHE A 123 -1.46 -12.73 16.98
N PHE A 124 -2.62 -12.11 16.76
CA PHE A 124 -3.49 -12.37 15.63
C PHE A 124 -3.02 -11.57 14.41
N ALA A 125 -2.24 -12.23 13.55
CA ALA A 125 -1.62 -11.61 12.38
C ALA A 125 -2.64 -11.18 11.31
N SER A 126 -3.88 -11.69 11.38
CA SER A 126 -5.02 -11.23 10.57
C SER A 126 -6.29 -11.30 11.42
N ALA A 127 -6.76 -10.15 11.85
CA ALA A 127 -7.97 -9.99 12.65
C ALA A 127 -9.05 -9.21 11.90
N SER A 128 -10.29 -9.53 12.23
CA SER A 128 -11.51 -8.82 11.87
C SER A 128 -12.25 -8.37 13.13
N GLU A 129 -13.27 -7.53 12.96
CA GLU A 129 -14.12 -7.10 14.06
C GLU A 129 -14.87 -8.28 14.73
N ILE A 130 -15.17 -9.34 13.97
CA ILE A 130 -15.80 -10.56 14.51
C ILE A 130 -14.79 -11.37 15.34
N ASP A 131 -13.52 -11.38 14.94
CA ASP A 131 -12.46 -12.05 15.70
C ASP A 131 -12.24 -11.35 17.05
N LEU A 132 -12.32 -10.01 17.08
CA LEU A 132 -12.32 -9.24 18.33
C LEU A 132 -13.55 -9.56 19.21
N GLU A 133 -14.75 -9.62 18.64
CA GLU A 133 -15.95 -10.05 19.37
C GLU A 133 -15.78 -11.47 19.94
N GLY A 134 -15.29 -12.41 19.15
CA GLY A 134 -15.06 -13.79 19.58
C GLY A 134 -13.96 -13.91 20.64
N LEU A 135 -12.86 -13.16 20.50
CA LEU A 135 -11.79 -13.14 21.50
C LEU A 135 -12.30 -12.60 22.84
N THR A 136 -13.03 -11.49 22.83
CA THR A 136 -13.53 -10.87 24.05
C THR A 136 -14.63 -11.70 24.73
N MET A 137 -15.44 -12.45 23.96
CA MET A 137 -16.33 -13.49 24.51
C MET A 137 -15.56 -14.61 25.20
N PHE A 138 -14.40 -15.01 24.67
CA PHE A 138 -13.55 -16.00 25.33
C PHE A 138 -12.92 -15.43 26.61
N LEU A 139 -12.48 -14.16 26.60
CA LEU A 139 -11.81 -13.52 27.73
C LEU A 139 -12.74 -13.20 28.90
N GLU A 140 -14.03 -12.97 28.64
CA GLU A 140 -15.05 -12.69 29.67
C GLU A 140 -15.09 -13.77 30.76
N ASP A 141 -14.94 -15.04 30.37
CA ASP A 141 -14.93 -16.20 31.27
C ASP A 141 -13.52 -16.78 31.49
N ALA A 142 -12.46 -16.10 31.02
CA ALA A 142 -11.10 -16.62 31.10
C ALA A 142 -10.51 -16.55 32.52
N PRO A 143 -9.55 -17.44 32.87
CA PRO A 143 -8.83 -17.37 34.13
C PRO A 143 -8.19 -16.00 34.38
N ALA A 144 -8.19 -15.55 35.64
CA ALA A 144 -7.68 -14.22 36.01
C ALA A 144 -6.19 -14.01 35.65
N GLU A 145 -5.40 -15.09 35.57
CA GLU A 145 -4.01 -15.05 35.13
C GLU A 145 -3.85 -14.55 33.68
N TYR A 146 -4.87 -14.72 32.83
CA TYR A 146 -4.85 -14.27 31.43
C TYR A 146 -4.99 -12.75 31.29
N ARG A 147 -5.27 -12.04 32.38
CA ARG A 147 -5.24 -10.56 32.42
C ARG A 147 -3.84 -10.02 32.19
N ARG A 148 -2.79 -10.80 32.50
CA ARG A 148 -1.38 -10.44 32.30
C ARG A 148 -0.78 -10.97 30.99
N VAL A 149 -1.62 -11.53 30.12
CA VAL A 149 -1.25 -11.93 28.75
C VAL A 149 -1.50 -10.75 27.82
N HIS A 150 -0.59 -10.54 26.87
CA HIS A 150 -0.71 -9.48 25.88
C HIS A 150 -1.40 -9.98 24.61
N TRP A 151 -2.55 -9.39 24.27
CA TRP A 151 -3.37 -9.77 23.13
C TRP A 151 -3.24 -8.74 22.02
N HIS A 152 -2.60 -9.10 20.91
CA HIS A 152 -2.29 -8.21 19.80
C HIS A 152 -3.12 -8.57 18.58
N LEU A 153 -3.92 -7.64 18.04
CA LEU A 153 -4.79 -7.88 16.88
C LEU A 153 -4.40 -6.94 15.73
N GLN A 154 -4.01 -7.50 14.59
CA GLN A 154 -3.69 -6.72 13.39
C GLN A 154 -4.81 -6.78 12.34
N PHE A 155 -5.36 -5.62 12.00
CA PHE A 155 -6.38 -5.45 10.96
C PHE A 155 -5.75 -5.03 9.63
N HIS A 156 -6.20 -5.64 8.53
CA HIS A 156 -5.69 -5.36 7.17
C HIS A 156 -6.74 -4.75 6.22
N LEU A 157 -7.99 -4.66 6.65
CA LEU A 157 -9.10 -4.21 5.80
C LEU A 157 -9.64 -2.87 6.26
N GLY A 158 -9.73 -1.94 5.30
CA GLY A 158 -10.40 -0.66 5.49
C GLY A 158 -11.87 -0.83 5.88
N ILE A 159 -12.28 -0.04 6.86
CA ILE A 159 -13.66 0.06 7.33
C ILE A 159 -14.41 1.20 6.66
N PHE A 160 -13.73 2.04 5.89
CA PHE A 160 -14.32 3.07 5.03
C PHE A 160 -13.89 2.88 3.57
N GLU A 161 -14.73 3.34 2.65
CA GLU A 161 -14.40 3.48 1.24
C GLU A 161 -13.80 4.88 0.98
N GLY A 162 -12.95 5.01 -0.04
CA GLY A 162 -12.36 6.31 -0.39
C GLY A 162 -11.22 6.75 0.52
N ARG A 163 -11.03 8.06 0.60
CA ARG A 163 -9.96 8.76 1.31
C ARG A 163 -10.49 9.51 2.53
N ASP A 164 -9.61 10.08 3.35
CA ASP A 164 -10.02 10.72 4.61
C ASP A 164 -11.16 11.75 4.47
N PRO A 165 -11.18 12.63 3.44
CA PRO A 165 -12.28 13.57 3.23
C PRO A 165 -13.65 12.88 3.05
N ASP A 166 -13.68 11.65 2.54
CA ASP A 166 -14.91 10.88 2.26
C ASP A 166 -15.50 10.21 3.51
N TYR A 167 -14.78 10.17 4.64
CA TYR A 167 -15.20 9.41 5.82
C TYR A 167 -16.37 10.06 6.56
N ALA A 168 -16.49 11.38 6.50
CA ALA A 168 -17.58 12.12 7.13
C ALA A 168 -18.96 11.71 6.58
N GLU A 169 -19.03 11.39 5.28
CA GLU A 169 -20.25 10.95 4.61
C GLU A 169 -20.67 9.52 4.99
N GLN A 170 -19.74 8.74 5.56
CA GLN A 170 -19.95 7.33 5.94
C GLN A 170 -20.36 7.16 7.42
N ARG A 171 -21.00 8.17 8.02
CA ARG A 171 -21.42 8.17 9.43
C ARG A 171 -22.18 6.91 9.88
N PRO A 172 -23.18 6.38 9.13
CA PRO A 172 -23.87 5.15 9.57
C PRO A 172 -22.93 3.94 9.70
N ARG A 173 -21.93 3.83 8.81
CA ARG A 173 -20.92 2.77 8.84
C ARG A 173 -19.97 2.95 10.02
N ARG A 174 -19.56 4.19 10.30
CA ARG A 174 -18.77 4.54 11.49
C ARG A 174 -19.48 4.11 12.77
N GLU A 175 -20.73 4.54 12.98
CA GLU A 175 -21.46 4.24 14.21
C GLU A 175 -21.69 2.73 14.39
N PHE A 176 -21.99 2.00 13.30
CA PHE A 176 -22.09 0.54 13.34
C PHE A 176 -20.79 -0.13 13.79
N MET A 177 -19.65 0.24 13.19
CA MET A 177 -18.34 -0.30 13.58
C MET A 177 -17.94 0.13 14.99
N ARG A 178 -18.21 1.39 15.37
CA ARG A 178 -17.95 1.94 16.70
C ARG A 178 -18.66 1.11 17.78
N GLU A 179 -19.94 0.79 17.57
CA GLU A 179 -20.72 -0.01 18.52
C GLU A 179 -20.16 -1.42 18.70
N ILE A 180 -19.77 -2.08 17.60
CA ILE A 180 -19.14 -3.41 17.66
C ILE A 180 -17.88 -3.38 18.52
N PHE A 181 -16.97 -2.43 18.26
CA PHE A 181 -15.71 -2.33 18.99
C PHE A 181 -15.93 -1.96 20.46
N ARG A 182 -16.81 -0.99 20.76
CA ARG A 182 -17.12 -0.60 22.16
C ARG A 182 -17.67 -1.78 22.94
N HIS A 183 -18.63 -2.50 22.36
CA HIS A 183 -19.25 -3.64 23.01
C HIS A 183 -18.27 -4.80 23.23
N ALA A 184 -17.41 -5.10 22.25
CA ALA A 184 -16.38 -6.12 22.40
C ALA A 184 -15.38 -5.76 23.51
N LEU A 185 -14.80 -4.55 23.48
CA LEU A 185 -13.79 -4.13 24.45
C LEU A 185 -14.36 -4.03 25.88
N ALA A 186 -15.64 -3.66 26.03
CA ALA A 186 -16.31 -3.59 27.33
C ALA A 186 -16.45 -4.95 28.03
N ARG A 187 -16.37 -6.08 27.32
CA ARG A 187 -16.42 -7.43 27.92
C ARG A 187 -15.11 -7.87 28.57
N ALA A 188 -14.00 -7.26 28.19
CA ALA A 188 -12.67 -7.64 28.67
C ALA A 188 -11.86 -6.42 29.15
N PRO A 189 -12.41 -5.60 30.08
CA PRO A 189 -11.82 -4.31 30.46
C PRO A 189 -10.49 -4.45 31.19
N ASP A 190 -10.26 -5.58 31.86
CA ASP A 190 -9.05 -5.86 32.64
C ASP A 190 -7.96 -6.60 31.83
N HIS A 191 -8.15 -6.80 30.52
CA HIS A 191 -7.20 -7.49 29.66
C HIS A 191 -6.35 -6.53 28.82
N HIS A 192 -5.10 -6.91 28.58
CA HIS A 192 -4.15 -6.13 27.80
C HIS A 192 -4.37 -6.35 26.29
N ILE A 193 -5.38 -5.69 25.72
CA ILE A 193 -5.72 -5.77 24.29
C ILE A 193 -5.09 -4.61 23.52
N HIS A 194 -4.27 -4.93 22.52
CA HIS A 194 -3.56 -3.99 21.66
C HIS A 194 -4.04 -4.12 20.22
N LEU A 195 -4.42 -3.00 19.61
CA LEU A 195 -5.02 -2.98 18.28
C LEU A 195 -4.05 -2.35 17.28
N TYR A 196 -3.85 -3.03 16.15
CA TYR A 196 -2.87 -2.63 15.15
C TYR A 196 -3.47 -2.64 13.75
N CYS A 197 -2.89 -1.84 12.86
CA CYS A 197 -3.16 -1.87 11.44
C CYS A 197 -1.86 -1.97 10.64
N THR A 198 -1.94 -2.38 9.37
CA THR A 198 -0.75 -2.53 8.51
C THR A 198 -0.23 -1.23 7.91
N THR A 199 -1.04 -0.17 7.90
CA THR A 199 -0.68 1.12 7.32
C THR A 199 -1.15 2.25 8.23
N ARG A 200 -0.59 3.45 8.03
CA ARG A 200 -0.98 4.65 8.80
C ARG A 200 -2.38 5.09 8.43
N GLU A 201 -2.70 5.07 7.14
CA GLU A 201 -4.00 5.39 6.57
C GLU A 201 -5.08 4.44 7.11
N LEU A 202 -4.76 3.15 7.27
CA LEU A 202 -5.68 2.21 7.88
C LEU A 202 -5.83 2.47 9.39
N SER A 203 -4.74 2.78 10.09
CA SER A 203 -4.79 3.16 11.51
C SER A 203 -5.71 4.37 11.71
N ALA A 204 -5.56 5.41 10.88
CA ALA A 204 -6.41 6.61 10.91
C ALA A 204 -7.90 6.30 10.71
N GLN A 205 -8.24 5.33 9.84
CA GLN A 205 -9.63 4.89 9.72
C GLN A 205 -10.18 4.31 11.02
N TYR A 206 -9.41 3.45 11.69
CA TYR A 206 -9.86 2.83 12.93
C TYR A 206 -9.86 3.83 14.10
N GLU A 207 -8.90 4.75 14.17
CA GLU A 207 -8.88 5.85 15.14
C GLU A 207 -10.10 6.78 15.01
N TYR A 208 -10.61 6.97 13.79
CA TYR A 208 -11.83 7.74 13.54
C TYR A 208 -13.09 7.13 14.21
N LEU A 209 -13.03 5.86 14.63
CA LEU A 209 -14.07 5.25 15.47
C LEU A 209 -14.08 5.83 16.88
N ASP A 210 -12.95 6.30 17.40
CA ASP A 210 -12.79 6.88 18.74
C ASP A 210 -13.31 5.89 19.83
N VAL A 211 -12.70 4.71 19.83
CA VAL A 211 -13.03 3.58 20.73
C VAL A 211 -11.83 3.09 21.52
N ALA A 212 -10.64 3.14 20.92
CA ALA A 212 -9.37 2.69 21.48
C ALA A 212 -8.23 3.25 20.60
N PRO A 213 -6.99 3.32 21.10
CA PRO A 213 -5.83 3.62 20.26
C PRO A 213 -5.58 2.48 19.25
N PHE A 214 -5.21 2.84 18.03
CA PHE A 214 -4.74 1.90 17.02
C PHE A 214 -3.33 2.29 16.59
N HIS A 215 -2.45 1.31 16.43
CA HIS A 215 -1.05 1.57 16.07
C HIS A 215 -0.69 0.92 14.73
N THR A 216 0.20 1.56 13.98
CA THR A 216 0.73 0.96 12.75
C THR A 216 1.87 -0.02 13.07
N LEU A 217 1.70 -1.27 12.66
CA LEU A 217 2.78 -2.26 12.61
C LEU A 217 3.27 -2.40 11.17
N PRO A 218 4.60 -2.41 10.93
CA PRO A 218 5.12 -2.66 9.60
C PRO A 218 4.73 -4.06 9.13
N TYR A 219 4.70 -4.26 7.81
CA TYR A 219 4.50 -5.57 7.21
C TYR A 219 5.87 -6.22 6.95
N PRO A 220 6.12 -7.46 7.38
CA PRO A 220 7.43 -8.07 7.24
C PRO A 220 7.66 -8.53 5.80
N VAL A 221 8.86 -8.30 5.28
CA VAL A 221 9.33 -8.86 4.01
C VAL A 221 10.30 -10.00 4.29
N HIS A 222 10.13 -11.12 3.58
CA HIS A 222 10.96 -12.29 3.77
C HIS A 222 12.42 -12.06 3.33
N PRO A 223 13.44 -12.54 4.06
CA PRO A 223 14.85 -12.34 3.69
C PRO A 223 15.24 -12.85 2.30
N LEU A 224 14.49 -13.80 1.73
CA LEU A 224 14.73 -14.30 0.37
C LEU A 224 14.61 -13.22 -0.71
N PHE A 225 13.85 -12.15 -0.47
CA PHE A 225 13.74 -11.02 -1.39
C PHE A 225 14.98 -10.11 -1.35
N LEU A 226 15.80 -10.21 -0.31
CA LEU A 226 17.02 -9.43 -0.10
C LEU A 226 18.27 -10.09 -0.69
N LEU A 227 18.14 -11.33 -1.17
CA LEU A 227 19.26 -12.05 -1.77
C LEU A 227 19.74 -11.33 -3.03
N PRO A 228 21.07 -11.29 -3.29
CA PRO A 228 21.59 -10.70 -4.51
C PRO A 228 20.93 -11.27 -5.76
N THR A 229 20.60 -10.39 -6.71
CA THR A 229 20.14 -10.79 -8.03
C THR A 229 21.36 -11.14 -8.89
N PRO A 230 21.32 -12.23 -9.67
CA PRO A 230 22.37 -12.53 -10.64
C PRO A 230 22.57 -11.34 -11.60
N PRO A 231 23.81 -11.01 -11.99
CA PRO A 231 24.05 -9.95 -12.95
C PRO A 231 23.37 -10.30 -14.28
N LYS A 232 22.66 -9.33 -14.86
CA LYS A 232 22.02 -9.48 -16.17
C LYS A 232 22.97 -9.09 -17.28
N SER A 233 22.88 -9.79 -18.41
CA SER A 233 23.61 -9.40 -19.62
C SER A 233 22.92 -8.22 -20.31
N SER A 234 23.67 -7.43 -21.08
CA SER A 234 23.09 -6.34 -21.89
C SER A 234 22.13 -6.86 -22.98
N ASN A 235 22.17 -8.16 -23.28
CA ASN A 235 21.32 -8.80 -24.28
C ASN A 235 20.04 -9.40 -23.67
N ASP A 236 19.90 -9.40 -22.35
CA ASP A 236 18.73 -9.95 -21.68
C ASP A 236 17.53 -9.02 -21.86
N SER A 237 16.37 -9.59 -22.19
CA SER A 237 15.13 -8.83 -22.27
C SER A 237 14.76 -8.26 -20.90
N VAL A 238 14.37 -6.99 -20.86
CA VAL A 238 13.84 -6.35 -19.65
C VAL A 238 12.54 -7.02 -19.23
N ARG A 239 12.47 -7.53 -18.00
CA ARG A 239 11.31 -8.24 -17.44
C ARG A 239 10.40 -7.27 -16.69
N ILE A 240 9.24 -6.97 -17.28
CA ILE A 240 8.19 -6.13 -16.68
C ILE A 240 7.18 -7.05 -15.99
N ALA A 241 7.08 -6.99 -14.67
CA ALA A 241 6.40 -7.99 -13.88
C ALA A 241 5.06 -7.50 -13.28
N CYS A 242 3.99 -8.26 -13.52
CA CYS A 242 2.69 -8.11 -12.88
C CYS A 242 2.41 -9.33 -11.99
N LEU A 243 2.80 -9.26 -10.73
CA LEU A 243 2.82 -10.40 -9.81
C LEU A 243 1.66 -10.42 -8.80
N GLY A 244 1.43 -11.59 -8.22
CA GLY A 244 0.39 -11.87 -7.24
C GLY A 244 -0.96 -12.28 -7.84
N HIS A 245 -1.93 -12.55 -6.97
CA HIS A 245 -3.23 -13.09 -7.40
C HIS A 245 -4.00 -12.13 -8.31
N SER A 246 -4.52 -12.64 -9.44
CA SER A 246 -5.28 -11.83 -10.39
C SER A 246 -6.68 -11.46 -9.88
N ARG A 247 -6.81 -10.26 -9.30
CA ARG A 247 -8.08 -9.70 -8.78
C ARG A 247 -8.52 -8.48 -9.59
N ARG A 248 -9.81 -8.11 -9.50
CA ARG A 248 -10.38 -7.01 -10.30
C ARG A 248 -9.71 -5.68 -9.98
N GLU A 249 -9.44 -5.43 -8.70
CA GLU A 249 -8.81 -4.22 -8.17
C GLU A 249 -7.31 -4.08 -8.49
N LYS A 250 -6.70 -5.05 -9.18
CA LYS A 250 -5.29 -4.98 -9.61
C LYS A 250 -5.13 -4.53 -11.06
N GLY A 251 -6.21 -4.05 -11.68
CA GLY A 251 -6.21 -3.39 -13.00
C GLY A 251 -5.67 -4.19 -14.17
N TYR A 252 -5.69 -5.51 -14.13
CA TYR A 252 -5.21 -6.34 -15.24
C TYR A 252 -5.97 -6.12 -16.58
N ARG A 253 -7.12 -5.42 -16.55
CA ARG A 253 -7.86 -5.03 -17.77
C ARG A 253 -7.10 -4.02 -18.63
N GLU A 254 -6.14 -3.32 -18.05
CA GLU A 254 -5.34 -2.29 -18.74
C GLU A 254 -4.14 -2.87 -19.48
N LEU A 255 -3.78 -4.14 -19.23
CA LEU A 255 -2.61 -4.78 -19.85
C LEU A 255 -2.63 -4.79 -21.39
N PRO A 256 -3.76 -4.99 -22.10
CA PRO A 256 -3.79 -4.86 -23.56
C PRO A 256 -3.35 -3.47 -24.06
N ILE A 257 -3.64 -2.40 -23.32
CA ILE A 257 -3.20 -1.04 -23.67
C ILE A 257 -1.68 -0.94 -23.51
N VAL A 258 -1.14 -1.46 -22.40
CA VAL A 258 0.31 -1.52 -22.16
C VAL A 258 1.03 -2.30 -23.25
N VAL A 259 0.51 -3.48 -23.63
CA VAL A 259 1.09 -4.31 -24.69
C VAL A 259 1.12 -3.55 -26.02
N ARG A 260 0.01 -2.89 -26.40
CA ARG A 260 -0.05 -2.10 -27.64
C ARG A 260 0.97 -0.95 -27.66
N LYS A 261 1.11 -0.21 -26.55
CA LYS A 261 2.03 0.93 -26.46
C LYS A 261 3.49 0.48 -26.59
N LEU A 262 3.86 -0.65 -25.99
CA LEU A 262 5.24 -1.17 -25.99
C LEU A 262 5.58 -2.05 -27.20
N TRP A 263 4.60 -2.40 -28.04
CA TRP A 263 4.76 -3.44 -29.05
C TRP A 263 5.91 -3.19 -30.01
N ASN A 264 5.84 -2.10 -30.77
CA ASN A 264 6.73 -1.82 -31.89
C ASN A 264 8.19 -1.61 -31.47
N GLU A 265 8.41 -1.06 -30.28
CA GLU A 265 9.73 -0.66 -29.83
C GLU A 265 10.40 -1.69 -28.93
N TYR A 266 9.62 -2.42 -28.13
CA TYR A 266 10.17 -3.29 -27.09
C TYR A 266 9.74 -4.76 -27.24
N LEU A 267 8.44 -5.05 -27.19
CA LEU A 267 7.95 -6.44 -27.07
C LEU A 267 8.17 -7.25 -28.35
N SER A 268 7.81 -6.71 -29.52
CA SER A 268 7.98 -7.44 -30.80
C SER A 268 9.45 -7.68 -31.14
N LYS A 269 10.34 -6.83 -30.65
CA LYS A 269 11.80 -6.90 -30.85
C LYS A 269 12.53 -7.73 -29.79
N GLY A 270 11.82 -8.28 -28.80
CA GLY A 270 12.42 -9.05 -27.71
C GLY A 270 13.30 -8.22 -26.76
N ARG A 271 13.17 -6.89 -26.75
CA ARG A 271 13.91 -6.02 -25.82
C ARG A 271 13.28 -5.97 -24.44
N ALA A 272 11.98 -6.24 -24.35
CA ALA A 272 11.27 -6.41 -23.09
C ALA A 272 10.31 -7.60 -23.16
N GLN A 273 9.92 -8.10 -21.99
CA GLN A 273 8.98 -9.20 -21.81
C GLN A 273 8.03 -8.87 -20.65
N LEU A 274 6.73 -9.05 -20.86
CA LEU A 274 5.74 -8.97 -19.80
C LEU A 274 5.66 -10.31 -19.05
N VAL A 275 5.97 -10.31 -17.75
CA VAL A 275 5.92 -11.48 -16.88
C VAL A 275 4.69 -11.38 -15.99
N MET A 276 3.75 -12.29 -16.16
CA MET A 276 2.46 -12.22 -15.48
C MET A 276 2.23 -13.46 -14.63
N GLN A 277 2.00 -13.26 -13.33
CA GLN A 277 1.56 -14.35 -12.45
C GLN A 277 0.03 -14.46 -12.47
N THR A 278 -0.52 -15.56 -12.98
CA THR A 278 -1.97 -15.73 -13.10
C THR A 278 -2.40 -17.18 -13.26
N ARG A 279 -3.66 -17.45 -12.87
CA ARG A 279 -4.39 -18.70 -13.22
C ARG A 279 -5.62 -18.44 -14.11
N ARG A 280 -5.84 -17.19 -14.50
CA ARG A 280 -7.04 -16.74 -15.24
C ARG A 280 -6.85 -16.94 -16.73
N ARG A 281 -7.36 -18.06 -17.24
CA ARG A 281 -7.31 -18.44 -18.67
C ARG A 281 -8.01 -17.43 -19.59
N ASP A 282 -9.02 -16.73 -19.12
CA ASP A 282 -9.70 -15.69 -19.89
C ASP A 282 -8.80 -14.46 -20.12
N LEU A 283 -8.03 -14.07 -19.11
CA LEU A 283 -7.07 -12.99 -19.18
C LEU A 283 -5.86 -13.36 -20.06
N MET A 284 -5.35 -14.59 -19.95
CA MET A 284 -4.30 -15.09 -20.84
C MET A 284 -4.75 -15.03 -22.31
N ARG A 285 -5.95 -15.56 -22.61
CA ARG A 285 -6.51 -15.51 -23.98
C ARG A 285 -6.67 -14.09 -24.52
N ALA A 286 -7.10 -13.14 -23.70
CA ALA A 286 -7.24 -11.74 -24.13
C ALA A 286 -5.90 -11.11 -24.51
N LEU A 287 -4.83 -11.43 -23.75
CA LEU A 287 -3.48 -10.96 -24.04
C LEU A 287 -2.88 -11.66 -25.26
N ASP A 288 -3.05 -12.97 -25.36
CA ASP A 288 -2.58 -13.74 -26.51
C ASP A 288 -3.28 -13.29 -27.80
N SER A 289 -4.59 -12.99 -27.74
CA SER A 289 -5.32 -12.38 -28.85
C SER A 289 -4.71 -11.04 -29.24
N THR A 290 -4.43 -10.18 -28.25
CA THR A 290 -3.81 -8.87 -28.51
C THR A 290 -2.44 -9.02 -29.19
N VAL A 291 -1.63 -9.99 -28.76
CA VAL A 291 -0.32 -10.29 -29.37
C VAL A 291 -0.50 -10.76 -30.82
N ASN A 292 -1.43 -11.68 -31.08
CA ASN A 292 -1.73 -12.17 -32.42
C ASN A 292 -2.20 -11.05 -33.36
N ASP A 293 -3.06 -10.16 -32.87
CA ASP A 293 -3.58 -9.01 -33.64
C ASP A 293 -2.47 -8.01 -34.01
N LEU A 294 -1.45 -7.90 -33.17
CA LEU A 294 -0.31 -7.00 -33.38
C LEU A 294 0.78 -7.57 -34.31
N GLY A 295 0.71 -8.86 -34.63
CA GLY A 295 1.52 -9.51 -35.66
C GLY A 295 2.80 -10.20 -35.14
N PRO A 296 3.81 -10.39 -36.01
CA PRO A 296 4.98 -11.21 -35.70
C PRO A 296 5.89 -10.56 -34.64
N HIS A 297 6.58 -11.41 -33.87
CA HIS A 297 7.56 -11.00 -32.87
C HIS A 297 8.84 -11.87 -32.94
N SER A 298 9.89 -11.45 -32.25
CA SER A 298 11.15 -12.16 -32.13
C SER A 298 11.01 -13.56 -31.49
N ALA A 299 12.09 -14.34 -31.45
CA ALA A 299 12.11 -15.63 -30.77
C ALA A 299 11.80 -15.54 -29.26
N THR A 300 12.07 -14.39 -28.63
CA THR A 300 11.67 -14.16 -27.24
C THR A 300 10.17 -13.91 -27.18
N PRO A 301 9.40 -14.70 -26.39
CA PRO A 301 7.97 -14.49 -26.26
C PRO A 301 7.68 -13.15 -25.57
N PRO A 302 6.74 -12.33 -26.11
CA PRO A 302 6.44 -11.01 -25.55
C PRO A 302 5.77 -11.10 -24.16
N ILE A 303 5.11 -12.23 -23.86
CA ILE A 303 4.42 -12.47 -22.59
C ILE A 303 4.83 -13.85 -22.04
N VAL A 304 5.14 -13.91 -20.75
CA VAL A 304 5.41 -15.14 -20.01
C VAL A 304 4.46 -15.25 -18.83
N TYR A 305 3.78 -16.40 -18.73
CA TYR A 305 2.84 -16.68 -17.65
C TYR A 305 3.50 -17.54 -16.57
N ALA A 306 3.60 -17.00 -15.36
CA ALA A 306 4.00 -17.74 -14.17
C ALA A 306 2.76 -18.32 -13.47
N PRO A 307 2.83 -19.56 -12.95
CA PRO A 307 1.71 -20.18 -12.25
C PRO A 307 1.40 -19.45 -10.93
N PHE A 308 0.17 -19.64 -10.44
CA PHE A 308 -0.26 -19.13 -9.14
C PHE A 308 -1.03 -20.22 -8.36
N PRO A 309 -0.67 -20.51 -7.10
CA PRO A 309 0.46 -19.95 -6.35
C PRO A 309 1.82 -20.56 -6.79
N LEU A 310 2.91 -19.88 -6.45
CA LEU A 310 4.27 -20.43 -6.43
C LEU A 310 4.67 -20.70 -4.98
N ASP A 311 5.58 -21.65 -4.76
CA ASP A 311 6.33 -21.75 -3.50
C ASP A 311 7.18 -20.49 -3.26
N LEU A 312 7.57 -20.25 -2.00
CA LEU A 312 8.18 -18.99 -1.58
C LEU A 312 9.52 -18.73 -2.28
N GLU A 313 10.35 -19.75 -2.44
CA GLU A 313 11.66 -19.66 -3.09
C GLU A 313 11.52 -19.28 -4.56
N ARG A 314 10.67 -19.99 -5.33
CA ARG A 314 10.41 -19.65 -6.74
C ARG A 314 9.73 -18.31 -6.90
N TYR A 315 8.86 -17.94 -5.97
CA TYR A 315 8.24 -16.61 -5.99
C TYR A 315 9.27 -15.50 -5.74
N ALA A 316 10.16 -15.67 -4.76
CA ALA A 316 11.24 -14.73 -4.50
C ALA A 316 12.21 -14.62 -5.67
N GLU A 317 12.54 -15.74 -6.33
CA GLU A 317 13.32 -15.73 -7.56
C GLU A 317 12.60 -15.01 -8.71
N LEU A 318 11.28 -15.19 -8.85
CA LEU A 318 10.48 -14.46 -9.83
C LEU A 318 10.50 -12.95 -9.58
N VAL A 319 10.36 -12.52 -8.31
CA VAL A 319 10.45 -11.11 -7.94
C VAL A 319 11.85 -10.55 -8.25
N ARG A 320 12.92 -11.20 -7.75
CA ARG A 320 14.30 -10.74 -7.93
C ARG A 320 14.75 -10.75 -9.39
N SER A 321 14.23 -11.65 -10.21
CA SER A 321 14.51 -11.68 -11.65
C SER A 321 13.76 -10.61 -12.44
N SER A 322 12.84 -9.87 -11.83
CA SER A 322 12.11 -8.77 -12.49
C SER A 322 13.00 -7.53 -12.62
N ASP A 323 12.78 -6.73 -13.67
CA ASP A 323 13.46 -5.43 -13.86
C ASP A 323 12.56 -4.25 -13.51
N ILE A 324 11.26 -4.40 -13.73
CA ILE A 324 10.26 -3.39 -13.41
C ILE A 324 9.05 -4.08 -12.78
N GLY A 325 8.57 -3.58 -11.65
CA GLY A 325 7.29 -3.96 -11.07
C GLY A 325 6.16 -3.10 -11.62
N LEU A 326 5.14 -3.70 -12.24
CA LEU A 326 3.98 -2.98 -12.75
C LEU A 326 2.73 -3.32 -11.93
N LEU A 327 2.33 -2.40 -11.05
CA LEU A 327 1.21 -2.55 -10.13
C LEU A 327 0.06 -1.64 -10.54
N LEU A 328 -0.83 -2.14 -11.41
CA LEU A 328 -1.94 -1.39 -11.99
C LEU A 328 -3.16 -1.27 -11.05
N TYR A 329 -2.93 -0.99 -9.77
CA TYR A 329 -3.95 -1.20 -8.75
C TYR A 329 -5.01 -0.09 -8.76
N ASP A 330 -6.20 -0.40 -8.24
CA ASP A 330 -7.26 0.57 -7.97
C ASP A 330 -6.84 1.45 -6.78
N SER A 331 -6.52 2.72 -7.06
CA SER A 331 -6.00 3.67 -6.07
C SER A 331 -6.98 3.94 -4.94
N THR A 332 -8.29 3.90 -5.20
CA THR A 332 -9.33 4.09 -4.19
C THR A 332 -9.35 2.91 -3.23
N ARG A 333 -9.25 1.67 -3.74
CA ARG A 333 -9.22 0.48 -2.89
C ARG A 333 -7.91 0.32 -2.12
N TYR A 334 -6.81 0.74 -2.73
CA TYR A 334 -5.48 0.69 -2.12
C TYR A 334 -5.07 2.00 -1.44
N TYR A 335 -6.01 2.92 -1.22
CA TYR A 335 -5.74 4.15 -0.47
C TYR A 335 -5.11 3.83 0.88
N SER A 336 -5.73 2.92 1.64
CA SER A 336 -5.24 2.50 2.96
C SER A 336 -4.65 1.09 3.01
N ARG A 337 -4.68 0.32 1.92
CA ARG A 337 -4.27 -1.09 1.96
C ARG A 337 -2.79 -1.28 1.65
N CYS A 338 -2.13 -2.08 2.47
CA CYS A 338 -0.79 -2.59 2.20
C CYS A 338 -0.80 -3.53 0.98
N SER A 339 0.28 -3.48 0.18
CA SER A 339 0.57 -4.43 -0.89
C SER A 339 1.88 -5.15 -0.59
N GLY A 340 1.80 -6.43 -0.21
CA GLY A 340 3.00 -7.26 0.00
C GLY A 340 3.89 -7.30 -1.25
N VAL A 341 3.28 -7.43 -2.44
CA VAL A 341 4.00 -7.44 -3.73
C VAL A 341 4.84 -6.19 -3.94
N LEU A 342 4.33 -5.01 -3.54
CA LEU A 342 5.09 -3.76 -3.64
C LEU A 342 6.32 -3.81 -2.74
N LEU A 343 6.15 -4.22 -1.48
CA LEU A 343 7.23 -4.27 -0.50
C LEU A 343 8.31 -5.28 -0.89
N GLU A 344 7.90 -6.44 -1.41
CA GLU A 344 8.77 -7.49 -1.93
C GLU A 344 9.61 -6.98 -3.11
N MET A 345 8.99 -6.23 -4.05
CA MET A 345 9.70 -5.63 -5.18
C MET A 345 10.68 -4.54 -4.75
N LEU A 346 10.25 -3.61 -3.90
CA LEU A 346 11.12 -2.53 -3.41
C LEU A 346 12.30 -3.09 -2.60
N SER A 347 12.06 -4.10 -1.77
CA SER A 347 13.11 -4.78 -1.00
C SER A 347 14.06 -5.61 -1.86
N ALA A 348 13.62 -6.05 -3.05
CA ALA A 348 14.46 -6.68 -4.06
C ALA A 348 15.20 -5.67 -4.97
N GLY A 349 15.04 -4.37 -4.72
CA GLY A 349 15.64 -3.32 -5.55
C GLY A 349 15.03 -3.19 -6.94
N VAL A 350 13.78 -3.64 -7.11
CA VAL A 350 13.05 -3.55 -8.37
C VAL A 350 12.29 -2.20 -8.42
N PRO A 351 12.56 -1.32 -9.39
CA PRO A 351 11.77 -0.10 -9.57
C PRO A 351 10.32 -0.43 -9.92
N VAL A 352 9.38 0.40 -9.48
CA VAL A 352 7.94 0.11 -9.59
C VAL A 352 7.17 1.21 -10.29
N ILE A 353 6.07 0.84 -10.96
CA ILE A 353 5.04 1.76 -11.43
C ILE A 353 3.77 1.45 -10.67
N VAL A 354 3.24 2.46 -9.98
CA VAL A 354 2.10 2.35 -9.06
C VAL A 354 1.08 3.45 -9.32
N PRO A 355 -0.20 3.27 -8.97
CA PRO A 355 -1.19 4.35 -9.05
C PRO A 355 -0.93 5.46 -8.02
N GLY A 356 -1.30 6.69 -8.35
CA GLY A 356 -1.14 7.87 -7.50
C GLY A 356 -2.22 8.05 -6.45
N GLY A 357 -1.85 8.82 -5.41
CA GLY A 357 -2.73 9.22 -4.30
C GLY A 357 -3.28 8.03 -3.53
N CYS A 358 -2.44 7.05 -3.28
CA CYS A 358 -2.76 5.89 -2.46
C CYS A 358 -1.50 5.40 -1.73
N TRP A 359 -1.67 4.45 -0.80
CA TRP A 359 -0.55 3.92 -0.01
C TRP A 359 0.65 3.47 -0.86
N LEU A 360 0.42 2.93 -2.07
CA LEU A 360 1.49 2.45 -2.94
C LEU A 360 2.41 3.60 -3.40
N SER A 361 1.85 4.73 -3.85
CA SER A 361 2.65 5.88 -4.30
C SER A 361 3.44 6.50 -3.15
N GLU A 362 2.87 6.50 -1.94
CA GLU A 362 3.55 7.04 -0.75
C GLU A 362 4.84 6.28 -0.42
N GLN A 363 4.94 4.99 -0.75
CA GLN A 363 6.15 4.19 -0.47
C GLN A 363 7.37 4.64 -1.30
N ILE A 364 7.15 5.28 -2.45
CA ILE A 364 8.22 5.75 -3.34
C ILE A 364 8.33 7.29 -3.37
N HIS A 365 7.36 7.99 -2.79
CA HIS A 365 7.23 9.44 -2.90
C HIS A 365 8.46 10.18 -2.37
N THR A 366 8.93 9.85 -1.16
CA THR A 366 10.05 10.56 -0.51
C THR A 366 11.33 10.48 -1.34
N GLU A 367 11.63 9.31 -1.89
CA GLU A 367 12.83 9.11 -2.72
C GLU A 367 12.73 9.82 -4.07
N ASN A 368 11.54 9.82 -4.68
CA ASN A 368 11.29 10.57 -5.91
C ASN A 368 11.41 12.08 -5.67
N GLN A 369 10.84 12.61 -4.58
CA GLN A 369 10.99 14.03 -4.22
C GLN A 369 12.46 14.42 -3.93
N ARG A 370 13.26 13.51 -3.34
CA ARG A 370 14.70 13.76 -3.15
C ARG A 370 15.43 13.89 -4.49
N HIS A 371 15.12 13.02 -5.45
CA HIS A 371 15.68 13.06 -6.80
C HIS A 371 15.27 14.32 -7.57
N LEU A 372 14.00 14.72 -7.50
CA LEU A 372 13.56 15.94 -8.17
C LEU A 372 14.18 17.21 -7.56
N ARG A 373 14.41 17.25 -6.24
CA ARG A 373 15.19 18.30 -5.58
C ARG A 373 16.63 18.34 -6.05
N ASP A 374 17.24 17.18 -6.29
CA ASP A 374 18.60 17.08 -6.80
C ASP A 374 18.71 17.68 -8.22
N ILE A 375 17.76 17.36 -9.10
CA ILE A 375 17.63 18.01 -10.41
C ILE A 375 17.44 19.51 -10.26
N ALA A 376 16.58 19.96 -9.33
CA ALA A 376 16.37 21.38 -9.09
C ALA A 376 17.66 22.10 -8.62
N ALA A 377 18.48 21.45 -7.79
CA ALA A 377 19.67 22.02 -7.20
C ALA A 377 20.86 22.04 -8.18
N HIS A 378 21.00 21.01 -9.00
CA HIS A 378 22.21 20.79 -9.81
C HIS A 378 21.99 20.88 -11.33
N GLY A 379 20.73 20.82 -11.79
CA GLY A 379 20.39 20.98 -13.19
C GLY A 379 20.55 22.43 -13.65
N THR A 380 21.04 22.63 -14.87
CA THR A 380 21.15 23.95 -15.50
C THR A 380 19.92 24.22 -16.38
N PRO A 381 18.96 25.05 -15.96
CA PRO A 381 17.75 25.27 -16.75
C PRO A 381 18.04 26.13 -17.97
N LEU A 382 17.42 25.80 -19.11
CA LEU A 382 17.35 26.65 -20.30
C LEU A 382 16.55 27.93 -20.03
N LYS A 383 15.46 27.79 -19.25
CA LYS A 383 14.57 28.88 -18.87
C LYS A 383 13.90 28.56 -17.54
N GLN A 384 13.72 29.60 -16.73
CA GLN A 384 12.92 29.55 -15.51
C GLN A 384 11.69 30.44 -15.72
N ILE A 385 10.52 29.91 -15.36
CA ILE A 385 9.22 30.57 -15.48
C ILE A 385 8.69 30.71 -14.05
N GLY A 386 8.71 31.94 -13.54
CA GLY A 386 8.17 32.26 -12.22
C GLY A 386 6.65 32.45 -12.24
N SER A 387 6.05 32.54 -11.06
CA SER A 387 4.62 32.75 -10.83
C SER A 387 4.05 33.94 -11.62
N ASP A 388 4.84 34.99 -11.80
CA ASP A 388 4.40 36.24 -12.43
C ASP A 388 4.25 36.10 -13.96
N SER A 389 4.90 35.09 -14.54
CA SER A 389 4.84 34.76 -15.97
C SER A 389 3.76 33.74 -16.32
N LEU A 390 3.09 33.16 -15.32
CA LEU A 390 1.98 32.23 -15.55
C LEU A 390 0.69 33.03 -15.72
N VAL A 391 0.06 32.90 -16.89
CA VAL A 391 -1.20 33.61 -17.19
C VAL A 391 -2.38 32.73 -16.76
N TRP A 392 -3.00 33.08 -15.65
CA TRP A 392 -4.16 32.37 -15.12
C TRP A 392 -5.45 32.80 -15.82
N GLN A 393 -6.32 31.83 -16.13
CA GLN A 393 -7.65 32.13 -16.65
C GLN A 393 -8.55 32.73 -15.55
N SER A 394 -9.42 33.67 -15.94
CA SER A 394 -10.23 34.51 -15.04
C SER A 394 -10.92 33.71 -13.92
N GLY A 395 -10.60 34.07 -12.66
CA GLY A 395 -11.20 33.47 -11.45
C GLY A 395 -10.20 32.82 -10.47
N ALA A 396 -8.94 32.63 -10.86
CA ALA A 396 -7.96 31.83 -10.11
C ALA A 396 -6.87 32.62 -9.35
N SER A 397 -7.15 33.86 -8.90
CA SER A 397 -6.20 34.82 -8.29
C SER A 397 -5.36 35.63 -9.28
N ALA A 398 -4.82 36.77 -8.83
CA ALA A 398 -3.89 37.60 -9.61
C ALA A 398 -2.52 36.93 -9.75
N ASN A 399 -1.76 37.27 -10.80
CA ASN A 399 -0.39 36.76 -11.01
C ASN A 399 0.47 36.98 -9.73
N GLY A 400 1.23 35.96 -9.36
CA GLY A 400 2.06 35.97 -8.14
C GLY A 400 1.30 35.76 -6.82
N SER A 401 -0.02 35.56 -6.84
CA SER A 401 -0.81 35.23 -5.64
C SER A 401 -1.02 33.72 -5.49
N PRO A 402 -1.31 33.24 -4.26
CA PRO A 402 -1.71 31.86 -4.03
C PRO A 402 -2.90 31.46 -4.91
N VAL A 403 -2.80 30.27 -5.49
CA VAL A 403 -3.81 29.70 -6.39
C VAL A 403 -4.67 28.75 -5.58
N SER A 404 -5.98 28.93 -5.64
CA SER A 404 -6.94 28.02 -5.00
C SER A 404 -7.82 27.33 -6.04
N PHE A 405 -8.02 26.03 -5.88
CA PHE A 405 -8.82 25.22 -6.79
C PHE A 405 -9.58 24.12 -6.04
N THR A 406 -10.73 23.72 -6.58
CA THR A 406 -11.54 22.57 -6.11
C THR A 406 -11.49 21.47 -7.16
N ASN A 407 -12.51 20.62 -7.28
CA ASN A 407 -12.68 19.73 -8.43
C ASN A 407 -12.95 20.48 -9.75
N VAL A 408 -13.29 21.78 -9.69
CA VAL A 408 -13.39 22.64 -10.86
C VAL A 408 -11.98 23.08 -11.28
N PRO A 409 -11.54 22.80 -12.52
CA PRO A 409 -10.18 23.08 -12.93
C PRO A 409 -9.85 24.58 -12.90
N ALA A 410 -8.73 24.94 -12.27
CA ALA A 410 -8.04 26.20 -12.51
C ALA A 410 -6.96 25.96 -13.57
N SER A 411 -6.73 26.91 -14.47
CA SER A 411 -5.79 26.74 -15.57
C SER A 411 -4.86 27.93 -15.75
N CYS A 412 -3.64 27.64 -16.19
CA CYS A 412 -2.69 28.66 -16.61
C CYS A 412 -1.90 28.21 -17.84
N GLU A 413 -1.51 29.19 -18.66
CA GLU A 413 -0.74 28.98 -19.89
C GLU A 413 0.61 29.68 -19.83
N PHE A 414 1.60 29.10 -20.51
CA PHE A 414 2.94 29.65 -20.63
C PHE A 414 3.68 29.12 -21.87
N ASP A 415 4.66 29.89 -22.34
CA ASP A 415 5.49 29.56 -23.50
C ASP A 415 6.69 28.68 -23.11
N LEU A 416 6.87 27.61 -23.89
CA LEU A 416 8.01 26.73 -23.84
C LEU A 416 9.12 27.25 -24.76
N VAL A 417 10.38 27.00 -24.40
CA VAL A 417 11.52 27.26 -25.28
C VAL A 417 11.75 26.09 -26.23
N ALA A 418 12.32 26.39 -27.40
CA ALA A 418 12.83 25.35 -28.28
C ALA A 418 13.85 24.49 -27.52
N ASP A 419 13.96 23.22 -27.92
CA ASP A 419 14.89 22.22 -27.37
C ASP A 419 14.64 21.78 -25.91
N ALA A 420 13.65 22.34 -25.22
CA ALA A 420 13.25 21.83 -23.91
C ALA A 420 12.69 20.40 -24.03
N ARG A 421 13.27 19.46 -23.27
CA ARG A 421 12.87 18.04 -23.22
C ARG A 421 12.22 17.67 -21.89
N SER A 422 12.53 18.39 -20.82
CA SER A 422 11.91 18.19 -19.51
C SER A 422 11.46 19.51 -18.90
N LEU A 423 10.34 19.46 -18.18
CA LEU A 423 9.82 20.53 -17.33
C LEU A 423 9.79 20.04 -15.89
N LEU A 424 10.50 20.73 -15.01
CA LEU A 424 10.38 20.54 -13.56
C LEU A 424 9.48 21.62 -12.97
N LEU A 425 8.35 21.19 -12.45
CA LEU A 425 7.45 22.01 -11.65
C LEU A 425 7.90 21.97 -10.19
N ARG A 426 7.89 23.14 -9.55
CA ARG A 426 7.98 23.32 -8.10
C ARG A 426 6.78 24.15 -7.63
N LEU A 427 6.22 23.79 -6.48
CA LEU A 427 5.22 24.59 -5.79
C LEU A 427 5.36 24.47 -4.27
N GLN A 428 4.75 25.41 -3.56
CA GLN A 428 4.50 25.34 -2.13
C GLN A 428 3.05 24.94 -1.89
N TRP A 429 2.83 23.89 -1.10
CA TRP A 429 1.51 23.46 -0.66
C TRP A 429 1.11 24.20 0.61
N LEU A 430 0.05 25.02 0.56
CA LEU A 430 -0.39 25.80 1.72
C LEU A 430 -1.45 25.07 2.54
N LYS A 431 -2.52 24.56 1.89
CA LYS A 431 -3.63 23.86 2.57
C LYS A 431 -4.48 23.05 1.58
N PRO A 432 -5.24 22.04 2.04
CA PRO A 432 -5.26 21.51 3.41
C PRO A 432 -4.05 20.60 3.66
N SER A 433 -3.65 20.44 4.92
CA SER A 433 -2.66 19.43 5.33
C SER A 433 -3.30 18.07 5.65
N THR A 434 -4.61 17.93 5.42
CA THR A 434 -5.35 16.69 5.64
C THR A 434 -4.80 15.61 4.71
N HIS A 435 -4.53 14.42 5.27
CA HIS A 435 -4.19 13.25 4.47
C HIS A 435 -5.32 12.90 3.51
N GLY A 436 -4.99 12.23 2.40
CA GLY A 436 -6.00 11.86 1.41
C GLY A 436 -6.38 12.99 0.44
N THR A 437 -5.94 14.23 0.66
CA THR A 437 -6.14 15.33 -0.29
C THR A 437 -4.96 15.44 -1.25
N TYR A 438 -5.26 15.43 -2.55
CA TYR A 438 -4.25 15.52 -3.60
C TYR A 438 -4.75 16.40 -4.75
N ALA A 439 -3.82 17.07 -5.42
CA ALA A 439 -4.07 17.76 -6.67
C ALA A 439 -3.86 16.81 -7.85
N HIS A 440 -4.81 16.78 -8.78
CA HIS A 440 -4.65 16.22 -10.10
C HIS A 440 -4.22 17.36 -11.03
N LEU A 441 -2.96 17.32 -11.45
CA LEU A 441 -2.37 18.29 -12.35
C LEU A 441 -2.20 17.68 -13.74
N GLU A 442 -2.85 18.27 -14.73
CA GLU A 442 -2.70 17.89 -16.12
C GLU A 442 -1.85 18.92 -16.87
N LEU A 443 -0.87 18.46 -17.65
CA LEU A 443 -0.07 19.26 -18.56
C LEU A 443 -0.49 18.94 -20.00
N GLU A 444 -1.17 19.88 -20.63
CA GLU A 444 -1.49 19.87 -22.05
C GLU A 444 -0.37 20.58 -22.82
N GLN A 445 0.17 19.93 -23.86
CA GLN A 445 1.26 20.45 -24.66
C GLN A 445 0.77 20.78 -26.07
N LEU A 446 1.02 22.01 -26.50
CA LEU A 446 0.51 22.58 -27.74
C LEU A 446 1.66 22.95 -28.68
N ASP A 447 1.47 22.76 -29.98
CA ASP A 447 2.39 23.29 -31.00
C ASP A 447 2.24 24.81 -31.19
N ALA A 448 3.02 25.35 -32.14
CA ALA A 448 2.98 26.77 -32.49
C ALA A 448 1.59 27.22 -33.00
N GLN A 449 0.82 26.31 -33.60
CA GLN A 449 -0.51 26.56 -34.14
C GLN A 449 -1.61 26.37 -33.07
N GLY A 450 -1.25 25.90 -31.87
CA GLY A 450 -2.21 25.62 -30.80
C GLY A 450 -2.89 24.28 -30.90
N LYS A 451 -2.40 23.37 -31.76
CA LYS A 451 -2.87 21.99 -31.80
C LYS A 451 -2.25 21.22 -30.64
N GLN A 452 -3.08 20.45 -29.94
CA GLN A 452 -2.65 19.54 -28.89
C GLN A 452 -1.78 18.43 -29.46
N LEU A 453 -0.58 18.28 -28.89
CA LEU A 453 0.40 17.26 -29.23
C LEU A 453 0.33 16.08 -28.26
N SER A 454 0.28 16.38 -26.97
CA SER A 454 0.24 15.39 -25.89
C SER A 454 -0.40 15.97 -24.63
N THR A 455 -0.82 15.07 -23.76
CA THR A 455 -1.30 15.39 -22.42
C THR A 455 -0.72 14.40 -21.43
N PHE A 456 -0.30 14.89 -20.27
CA PHE A 456 0.18 14.03 -19.20
C PHE A 456 -0.31 14.55 -17.84
N ALA A 457 -0.79 13.67 -16.98
CA ALA A 457 -1.27 14.00 -15.64
C ALA A 457 -0.34 13.50 -14.53
N ALA A 458 -0.30 14.22 -13.43
CA ALA A 458 0.39 13.88 -12.19
C ALA A 458 -0.56 14.03 -10.99
N ILE A 459 -0.37 13.19 -9.97
CA ILE A 459 -1.01 13.34 -8.66
C ILE A 459 0.01 13.92 -7.70
N LEU A 460 -0.31 15.09 -7.13
CA LEU A 460 0.55 15.80 -6.19
C LEU A 460 -0.11 15.85 -4.81
N GLY A 461 0.63 15.45 -3.79
CA GLY A 461 0.24 15.64 -2.39
C GLY A 461 1.19 16.60 -1.69
N PRO A 462 0.87 17.05 -0.47
CA PRO A 462 1.75 17.91 0.33
C PRO A 462 3.11 17.25 0.65
N GLY A 463 3.17 15.91 0.65
CA GLY A 463 4.38 15.16 0.98
C GLY A 463 4.86 15.42 2.41
N SER A 464 6.13 15.09 2.67
CA SER A 464 6.79 15.38 3.95
C SER A 464 7.30 16.82 4.06
N ASP A 465 7.45 17.51 2.93
CA ASP A 465 7.94 18.88 2.85
C ASP A 465 6.97 19.71 1.98
N PRO A 466 5.92 20.27 2.59
CA PRO A 466 4.94 21.08 1.85
C PRO A 466 5.53 22.40 1.35
N SER A 467 6.74 22.80 1.76
CA SER A 467 7.37 24.03 1.28
C SER A 467 7.92 23.91 -0.14
N ALA A 468 8.14 22.68 -0.62
CA ALA A 468 8.72 22.41 -1.92
C ALA A 468 8.27 21.03 -2.45
N VAL A 469 7.13 21.02 -3.14
CA VAL A 469 6.60 19.86 -3.85
C VAL A 469 7.01 19.93 -5.32
N TYR A 470 7.54 18.82 -5.84
CA TYR A 470 8.05 18.75 -7.21
C TYR A 470 7.30 17.74 -8.07
N SER A 471 7.25 18.02 -9.38
CA SER A 471 6.83 17.08 -10.42
C SER A 471 7.63 17.30 -11.69
N LEU A 472 8.04 16.23 -12.37
CA LEU A 472 8.71 16.30 -13.68
C LEU A 472 7.74 15.88 -14.79
N PHE A 473 7.76 16.61 -15.90
CA PHE A 473 7.02 16.29 -17.11
C PHE A 473 7.98 16.22 -18.30
N HIS A 474 7.76 15.26 -19.20
CA HIS A 474 8.48 15.20 -20.47
C HIS A 474 7.79 16.03 -21.53
N LEU A 475 8.58 16.79 -22.26
CA LEU A 475 8.09 17.71 -23.28
C LEU A 475 8.23 17.09 -24.66
N HIS A 476 7.16 17.20 -25.44
CA HIS A 476 7.17 16.86 -26.85
C HIS A 476 8.06 17.84 -27.61
N GLU A 477 8.86 17.37 -28.56
CA GLU A 477 9.87 18.18 -29.26
C GLU A 477 9.29 19.36 -30.05
N ASN A 478 8.06 19.20 -30.52
CA ASN A 478 7.30 20.22 -31.24
C ASN A 478 6.44 21.11 -30.31
N ALA A 479 6.45 20.88 -29.00
CA ALA A 479 5.71 21.71 -28.06
C ALA A 479 6.31 23.13 -28.01
N ARG A 480 5.44 24.13 -28.06
CA ARG A 480 5.79 25.55 -27.99
C ARG A 480 5.01 26.27 -26.89
N ARG A 481 3.85 25.74 -26.52
CA ARG A 481 3.06 26.23 -25.39
C ARG A 481 2.64 25.06 -24.53
N ALA A 482 2.43 25.36 -23.25
CA ALA A 482 1.92 24.43 -22.28
C ALA A 482 0.75 25.07 -21.52
N ARG A 483 -0.22 24.23 -21.15
CA ARG A 483 -1.32 24.61 -20.27
C ARG A 483 -1.36 23.64 -19.11
N PHE A 484 -1.31 24.17 -17.89
CA PHE A 484 -1.66 23.39 -16.71
C PHE A 484 -3.16 23.46 -16.45
N GLN A 485 -3.73 22.33 -16.04
CA GLN A 485 -5.07 22.24 -15.47
C GLN A 485 -4.99 21.61 -14.08
N TRP A 486 -5.39 22.36 -13.07
CA TRP A 486 -5.30 22.03 -11.65
C TRP A 486 -6.67 21.74 -11.11
N ARG A 487 -6.85 20.58 -10.50
CA ARG A 487 -8.07 20.28 -9.74
C ARG A 487 -7.74 19.44 -8.52
N ASN A 488 -8.61 19.46 -7.53
CA ASN A 488 -8.64 18.44 -6.50
C ASN A 488 -8.97 17.10 -7.17
N ALA A 489 -8.16 16.08 -6.86
CA ALA A 489 -8.18 14.80 -7.58
C ALA A 489 -9.43 13.96 -7.29
N TRP A 490 -10.02 14.08 -6.10
CA TRP A 490 -11.09 13.17 -5.65
C TRP A 490 -12.24 13.82 -4.89
N ASP A 491 -12.05 15.02 -4.33
CA ASP A 491 -13.10 15.69 -3.54
C ASP A 491 -13.33 17.15 -4.00
N ASN A 492 -14.30 17.82 -3.38
CA ASN A 492 -14.68 19.20 -3.70
C ASN A 492 -14.03 20.26 -2.78
N GLY A 493 -13.15 19.82 -1.87
CA GLY A 493 -12.40 20.66 -0.96
C GLY A 493 -11.43 21.57 -1.71
N VAL A 494 -11.24 22.76 -1.15
CA VAL A 494 -10.33 23.78 -1.72
C VAL A 494 -8.90 23.42 -1.36
N ILE A 495 -8.06 23.24 -2.38
CA ILE A 495 -6.60 23.18 -2.25
C ILE A 495 -6.05 24.56 -2.58
N THR A 496 -5.10 25.04 -1.77
CA THR A 496 -4.36 26.27 -2.02
C THR A 496 -2.87 25.96 -2.12
N VAL A 497 -2.26 26.40 -3.21
CA VAL A 497 -0.81 26.33 -3.45
C VAL A 497 -0.26 27.72 -3.73
N ASP A 498 1.04 27.88 -3.61
CA ASP A 498 1.75 29.13 -3.87
C ASP A 498 3.13 28.84 -4.50
N GLY A 499 3.84 29.88 -4.93
CA GLY A 499 5.22 29.77 -5.40
C GLY A 499 5.38 28.83 -6.60
N VAL A 500 4.39 28.79 -7.50
CA VAL A 500 4.40 27.93 -8.68
C VAL A 500 5.51 28.40 -9.62
N GLU A 501 6.48 27.52 -9.85
CA GLU A 501 7.68 27.78 -10.63
C GLU A 501 7.94 26.61 -11.58
N CYS A 502 8.30 26.90 -12.83
CA CYS A 502 8.73 25.89 -13.80
C CYS A 502 10.17 26.12 -14.24
N ARG A 503 10.94 25.04 -14.34
CA ARG A 503 12.28 25.04 -14.93
C ARG A 503 12.30 24.13 -16.14
N LEU A 504 12.74 24.66 -17.28
CA LEU A 504 12.83 23.93 -18.53
C LEU A 504 14.28 23.47 -18.74
N PHE A 505 14.47 22.22 -19.14
CA PHE A 505 15.78 21.60 -19.35
C PHE A 505 15.90 21.02 -20.75
N SER A 506 17.10 21.06 -21.32
CA SER A 506 17.44 20.40 -22.59
C SER A 506 17.57 18.88 -22.44
N GLU A 507 17.93 18.43 -21.25
CA GLU A 507 18.14 17.05 -20.91
C GLU A 507 16.81 16.34 -20.70
N HIS A 508 16.77 15.06 -21.07
CA HIS A 508 15.67 14.18 -20.74
C HIS A 508 15.97 13.52 -19.40
N PHE A 509 15.55 14.12 -18.29
CA PHE A 509 15.79 13.55 -16.96
C PHE A 509 14.90 12.33 -16.71
N PRO A 510 15.26 11.40 -15.82
CA PRO A 510 14.32 10.42 -15.29
C PRO A 510 13.31 11.11 -14.38
N ALA A 511 12.02 10.77 -14.55
CA ALA A 511 10.92 11.42 -13.81
C ALA A 511 10.84 11.01 -12.33
N GLY A 512 11.57 9.97 -11.92
CA GLY A 512 11.63 9.49 -10.55
C GLY A 512 12.99 8.84 -10.22
N SER A 513 13.06 8.22 -9.06
CA SER A 513 14.27 7.56 -8.56
C SER A 513 14.07 6.06 -8.44
N VAL A 514 13.06 5.62 -7.70
CA VAL A 514 12.84 4.19 -7.37
C VAL A 514 11.57 3.64 -8.01
N GLY A 515 10.94 4.44 -8.86
CA GLY A 515 9.68 4.12 -9.49
C GLY A 515 8.93 5.37 -9.93
N LEU A 516 7.74 5.17 -10.48
CA LEU A 516 6.87 6.22 -11.00
C LEU A 516 5.42 6.02 -10.57
N THR A 517 4.67 7.11 -10.65
CA THR A 517 3.28 7.17 -10.24
C THR A 517 2.38 7.49 -11.42
N ALA A 518 1.37 6.66 -11.66
CA ALA A 518 0.35 6.88 -12.68
C ALA A 518 -0.81 7.68 -12.07
N ALA A 519 -1.11 8.86 -12.63
CA ALA A 519 -2.31 9.59 -12.25
C ALA A 519 -3.56 8.93 -12.82
N ASN A 520 -3.45 8.50 -14.08
CA ASN A 520 -4.46 7.74 -14.80
C ASN A 520 -3.86 6.41 -15.26
N MET A 521 -4.70 5.39 -15.33
CA MET A 521 -4.24 4.02 -15.58
C MET A 521 -3.65 3.81 -16.97
N ASP A 522 -4.15 4.55 -17.96
CA ASP A 522 -3.71 4.54 -19.35
C ASP A 522 -2.30 5.12 -19.54
N GLN A 523 -1.78 5.90 -18.58
CA GLN A 523 -0.41 6.44 -18.62
C GLN A 523 0.68 5.39 -18.40
N SER A 524 0.33 4.18 -17.96
CA SER A 524 1.30 3.14 -17.59
C SER A 524 2.29 2.81 -18.70
N GLY A 525 1.88 2.88 -19.97
CA GLY A 525 2.77 2.64 -21.10
C GLY A 525 3.81 3.75 -21.31
N GLU A 526 3.46 5.00 -21.02
CA GLU A 526 4.38 6.15 -21.12
C GLU A 526 5.37 6.16 -19.95
N LEU A 527 4.90 5.85 -18.75
CA LEU A 527 5.75 5.65 -17.57
C LEU A 527 6.75 4.50 -17.77
N LEU A 528 6.33 3.40 -18.40
CA LEU A 528 7.24 2.32 -18.77
C LEU A 528 8.31 2.81 -19.75
N GLY A 529 7.94 3.66 -20.71
CA GLY A 529 8.89 4.29 -21.61
C GLY A 529 9.99 5.07 -20.88
N ASP A 530 9.63 5.88 -19.87
CA ASP A 530 10.60 6.60 -19.03
C ASP A 530 11.55 5.65 -18.29
N VAL A 531 11.00 4.62 -17.62
CA VAL A 531 11.82 3.65 -16.88
C VAL A 531 12.73 2.86 -17.82
N LEU A 532 12.26 2.49 -19.01
CA LEU A 532 13.05 1.77 -20.01
C LEU A 532 14.18 2.64 -20.58
N LEU A 533 13.92 3.92 -20.83
CA LEU A 533 14.92 4.88 -21.30
C LEU A 533 16.02 5.11 -20.25
N HIS A 534 15.65 5.14 -18.97
CA HIS A 534 16.54 5.44 -17.85
C HIS A 534 16.81 4.23 -16.95
N MET A 535 16.85 3.03 -17.52
CA MET A 535 16.88 1.77 -16.76
C MET A 535 18.03 1.68 -15.77
N ASP A 536 19.24 2.11 -16.16
CA ASP A 536 20.41 2.04 -15.28
C ASP A 536 20.26 2.93 -14.05
N HIS A 537 19.70 4.13 -14.21
CA HIS A 537 19.36 5.03 -13.10
C HIS A 537 18.38 4.35 -12.15
N TYR A 538 17.25 3.85 -12.64
CA TYR A 538 16.24 3.23 -11.79
C TYR A 538 16.74 1.97 -11.07
N ARG A 539 17.54 1.12 -11.75
CA ARG A 539 18.16 -0.05 -11.12
C ARG A 539 19.12 0.34 -10.01
N GLN A 540 20.03 1.29 -10.27
CA GLN A 540 20.99 1.74 -9.28
C GLN A 540 20.29 2.33 -8.05
N ARG A 541 19.31 3.21 -8.27
CA ARG A 541 18.61 3.91 -7.20
C ARG A 541 17.70 2.98 -6.40
N SER A 542 16.97 2.08 -7.06
CA SER A 542 16.16 1.06 -6.37
C SER A 542 17.02 0.07 -5.60
N GLY A 543 18.17 -0.36 -6.14
CA GLY A 543 19.12 -1.19 -5.40
C GLY A 543 19.65 -0.51 -4.13
N ALA A 544 19.96 0.78 -4.20
CA ALA A 544 20.37 1.56 -3.02
C ALA A 544 19.22 1.79 -2.01
N PHE A 545 17.97 1.83 -2.49
CA PHE A 545 16.79 1.98 -1.64
C PHE A 545 16.37 0.69 -0.94
N ALA A 546 16.62 -0.47 -1.58
CA ALA A 546 16.26 -1.80 -1.09
C ALA A 546 16.70 -2.05 0.37
N ALA A 547 17.91 -1.65 0.73
CA ALA A 547 18.43 -1.79 2.09
C ALA A 547 17.59 -1.03 3.13
N ARG A 548 17.11 0.18 2.80
CA ARG A 548 16.22 0.97 3.68
C ARG A 548 14.85 0.33 3.80
N CYS A 549 14.32 -0.22 2.70
CA CYS A 549 13.08 -0.99 2.74
C CYS A 549 13.23 -2.22 3.66
N ALA A 550 14.32 -2.97 3.50
CA ALA A 550 14.62 -4.13 4.32
C ALA A 550 14.73 -3.79 5.81
N GLU A 551 15.36 -2.66 6.14
CA GLU A 551 15.46 -2.19 7.52
C GLU A 551 14.09 -1.85 8.10
N TYR A 552 13.22 -1.18 7.35
CA TYR A 552 11.90 -0.77 7.87
C TYR A 552 10.89 -1.92 7.90
N PHE A 553 10.87 -2.78 6.89
CA PHE A 553 9.93 -3.89 6.72
C PHE A 553 10.50 -5.21 7.26
N ASN A 554 11.12 -5.17 8.44
CA ASN A 554 11.69 -6.35 9.09
C ASN A 554 10.78 -6.89 10.21
N ALA A 555 10.86 -8.20 10.45
CA ALA A 555 10.06 -8.86 11.48
C ALA A 555 10.55 -8.59 12.91
N ASP A 556 11.85 -8.32 13.09
CA ASP A 556 12.42 -7.99 14.41
C ASP A 556 11.79 -6.71 14.99
N GLN A 557 11.50 -5.71 14.16
CA GLN A 557 10.77 -4.50 14.54
C GLN A 557 9.33 -4.77 14.94
N ILE A 558 8.67 -5.73 14.28
CA ILE A 558 7.31 -6.14 14.66
C ILE A 558 7.35 -6.71 16.07
N VAL A 559 8.20 -7.72 16.30
CA VAL A 559 8.34 -8.37 17.61
C VAL A 559 8.74 -7.35 18.68
N ALA A 560 9.73 -6.50 18.41
CA ALA A 560 10.17 -5.46 19.35
C ALA A 560 9.05 -4.48 19.71
N ARG A 561 8.20 -4.08 18.74
CA ARG A 561 7.05 -3.20 19.01
C ARG A 561 5.94 -3.88 19.81
N LEU A 562 5.69 -5.17 19.54
CA LEU A 562 4.73 -5.96 20.31
C LEU A 562 5.19 -6.12 21.77
N MET A 563 6.48 -6.36 21.99
CA MET A 563 7.09 -6.45 23.33
C MET A 563 7.16 -5.08 24.02
N ALA A 564 7.43 -3.98 23.31
CA ALA A 564 7.45 -2.64 23.92
C ALA A 564 6.09 -2.23 24.53
N ALA A 565 4.98 -2.78 24.01
CA ALA A 565 3.65 -2.58 24.59
C ALA A 565 3.52 -3.16 26.02
N GLU A 566 4.30 -4.20 26.34
CA GLU A 566 4.46 -4.72 27.70
C GLU A 566 5.10 -3.69 28.62
N SER A 567 6.22 -3.10 28.17
CA SER A 567 6.95 -2.10 28.96
C SER A 567 6.09 -0.86 29.25
N ALA A 568 5.29 -0.41 28.28
CA ALA A 568 4.37 0.70 28.47
C ALA A 568 3.25 0.37 29.47
N ALA A 569 2.68 -0.84 29.40
CA ALA A 569 1.66 -1.29 30.35
C ALA A 569 2.22 -1.42 31.78
N LEU A 570 3.42 -1.98 31.93
CA LEU A 570 4.11 -2.08 33.22
C LEU A 570 4.44 -0.70 33.81
N ALA A 571 4.88 0.25 32.98
CA ALA A 571 5.15 1.62 33.41
C ALA A 571 3.87 2.35 33.86
N ALA A 572 2.73 2.13 33.19
CA ALA A 572 1.44 2.70 33.57
C ALA A 572 0.87 2.06 34.86
N ALA A 573 1.19 0.80 35.13
CA ALA A 573 0.76 0.08 36.33
C ALA A 573 1.62 0.37 37.58
N ALA A 574 2.81 0.95 37.41
CA ALA A 574 3.67 1.33 38.53
C ALA A 574 3.01 2.45 39.36
N PRO A 575 2.86 2.29 40.69
CA PRO A 575 2.32 3.35 41.53
C PRO A 575 3.20 4.59 41.41
N PRO A 576 2.63 5.81 41.34
CA PRO A 576 3.40 7.03 41.22
C PRO A 576 4.42 7.07 42.36
N VAL A 577 5.71 7.12 42.01
CA VAL A 577 6.79 7.20 42.98
C VAL A 577 6.53 8.44 43.83
N ARG A 578 6.12 8.24 45.09
CA ARG A 578 5.99 9.34 46.06
C ARG A 578 7.36 9.98 46.14
N SER A 579 7.49 11.20 45.62
CA SER A 579 8.68 12.01 45.83
C SER A 579 8.87 12.12 47.35
N ALA A 580 9.90 11.47 47.86
CA ALA A 580 10.30 11.61 49.25
C ALA A 580 10.60 13.09 49.47
N GLY A 581 9.80 13.73 50.33
CA GLY A 581 9.93 15.15 50.64
C GLY A 581 11.36 15.48 51.01
N ALA A 582 11.93 16.45 50.31
CA ALA A 582 13.10 17.16 50.77
C ALA A 582 12.73 17.79 52.12
N GLY A 583 13.38 17.30 53.18
CA GLY A 583 13.25 17.86 54.51
C GLY A 583 13.75 19.30 54.54
N GLU A 584 12.90 20.21 54.99
CA GLU A 584 13.34 21.51 55.49
C GLU A 584 14.08 21.31 56.81
N ARG A 585 15.33 21.79 56.86
CA ARG A 585 16.03 22.21 58.06
C ARG A 585 16.08 23.72 58.08
#